data_AF-A0A2N1QD71-F1
#
_entry.id   AF-A0A2N1QD71-F1
#
_cell.length_a   1.000
_cell.length_b   1.000
_cell.length_c   1.000
_cell.angle_alpha   90.00
_cell.angle_beta   90.00
_cell.angle_gamma   90.00
#
_symmetry.space_group_name_H-M   'P 1'
#
loop_
_entity.id
_entity.type
_entity.pdbx_description
1 polymer ?
#
loop_
_entity_poly.entity_id
_entity_poly.type
_entity_poly.pdbx_seq_one_letter_code
_entity_poly.pdbx_strand_id
1 'polypeptide(L)'
;MKISKTRFINYIRCNRYTALDEIYRDQSKAVVSFTDDPELEDLIGEENREKVSYLLDDMFDEEDEDMLEKEDPQMDTMLPYYSQIEILAGAAIQKRFKGDVIYSLDTYQQKRFEHEIEGFNFYCFLDGYQEDKNTIRVFEVKATTSKKFKEITYKNNDDEKVPLFDYSPEGILMLQEDLFGDVNDEYNKKIARLKNRLTKEGRYVYDISYQRFVLERSIQTGKEIKYYLVVLNSDYIHEGLVNERNEPIYGDDIVTLIDVSSLTKKMMSIVEEDISIVIQRLNTMNANPVSLGGHCQRKDTRQCKFYPICYKHIPEENSIFTYIGGHNGFKDEAGQKHERFDLINEGLVHATDIPVSWLNRDNNIIQRQVIDSDIPYYHPPKIRAGISILKYPIYHLDFETFPCPLPRFKGEKPYSQSLFQYSIHIEHAPGVCDKDKDNYSYIATKHIDLRKDLIEKMLEVIKEDGGSIMVYNQSFEQTRLKEMAELYPEYRSRLLDMVDRLFDLMYLLRGNQKMFSPLGFDKEESKGINFYHNKLNGSFSIKKVLPIFSNLTYKGMGISNGTEALVTYARFPMMDQKTFELKYNELLEYCKQDTWAMVKILDELRSI
;
A
#
# COMPACT_ATOMS: atom_id res chain seq x y z
N MET A 1 -1.87 30.91 13.96
CA MET A 1 -1.22 29.58 13.84
C MET A 1 -0.80 29.32 12.39
N LYS A 2 0.32 28.62 12.14
CA LYS A 2 0.77 28.25 10.78
C LYS A 2 0.32 26.84 10.39
N ILE A 3 -0.35 26.73 9.24
CA ILE A 3 -0.96 25.49 8.74
C ILE A 3 -0.31 25.12 7.41
N SER A 4 0.50 24.08 7.40
CA SER A 4 1.08 23.51 6.18
C SER A 4 0.06 22.66 5.43
N LYS A 5 0.36 22.33 4.17
CA LYS A 5 -0.36 21.30 3.37
C LYS A 5 -0.61 20.01 4.16
N THR A 6 0.42 19.46 4.82
CA THR A 6 0.31 18.22 5.61
C THR A 6 -0.59 18.39 6.83
N ARG A 7 -0.48 19.51 7.56
CA ARG A 7 -1.38 19.79 8.70
C ARG A 7 -2.82 19.94 8.24
N PHE A 8 -3.05 20.69 7.16
CA PHE A 8 -4.38 20.88 6.58
C PHE A 8 -5.06 19.54 6.22
N ILE A 9 -4.36 18.67 5.49
CA ILE A 9 -4.87 17.33 5.10
C ILE A 9 -5.26 16.49 6.32
N ASN A 10 -4.52 16.62 7.42
CA ASN A 10 -4.82 15.93 8.66
C ASN A 10 -5.94 16.59 9.47
N TYR A 11 -6.03 17.92 9.49
CA TYR A 11 -7.09 18.65 10.20
C TYR A 11 -8.46 18.52 9.53
N ILE A 12 -8.50 18.33 8.21
CA ILE A 12 -9.75 18.02 7.50
C ILE A 12 -10.20 16.56 7.70
N ARG A 13 -9.41 15.71 8.37
CA ARG A 13 -9.71 14.27 8.54
C ARG A 13 -11.00 14.02 9.32
N CYS A 14 -11.13 14.57 10.52
CA CYS A 14 -12.33 14.49 11.37
C CYS A 14 -12.31 15.60 12.43
N ASN A 15 -13.45 15.84 13.09
CA ASN A 15 -13.59 16.90 14.10
C ASN A 15 -12.63 16.71 15.28
N ARG A 16 -12.32 15.46 15.64
CA ARG A 16 -11.47 15.11 16.78
C ARG A 16 -9.97 15.36 16.56
N TYR A 17 -9.52 15.40 15.30
CA TYR A 17 -8.10 15.32 15.00
C TYR A 17 -7.32 16.54 15.50
N THR A 18 -7.85 17.75 15.31
CA THR A 18 -7.17 19.00 15.69
C THR A 18 -6.88 19.04 17.19
N ALA A 19 -7.86 18.65 18.00
CA ALA A 19 -7.74 18.59 19.44
C ALA A 19 -6.71 17.55 19.91
N LEU A 20 -6.75 16.33 19.34
CA LEU A 20 -5.75 15.30 19.66
C LEU A 20 -4.34 15.72 19.22
N ASP A 21 -4.21 16.45 18.11
CA ASP A 21 -2.92 16.99 17.66
C ASP A 21 -2.40 18.12 18.54
N GLU A 22 -3.29 18.92 19.14
CA GLU A 22 -2.93 19.91 20.16
C GLU A 22 -2.50 19.22 21.46
N ILE A 23 -3.25 18.24 21.96
CA ILE A 23 -2.88 17.44 23.16
C ILE A 23 -1.52 16.78 22.95
N TYR A 24 -1.30 16.17 21.80
CA TYR A 24 -0.04 15.51 21.49
C TYR A 24 1.16 16.48 21.46
N ARG A 25 0.98 17.71 20.93
CA ARG A 25 2.06 18.70 20.82
C ARG A 25 2.34 19.46 22.11
N ASP A 26 1.29 19.85 22.80
CA ASP A 26 1.34 20.81 23.91
C ASP A 26 1.04 20.17 25.27
N GLN A 27 0.70 18.88 25.28
CA GLN A 27 0.49 18.03 26.46
C GLN A 27 -0.46 18.69 27.48
N SER A 28 -0.02 18.82 28.74
CA SER A 28 -0.80 19.44 29.82
C SER A 28 -1.15 20.92 29.59
N LYS A 29 -0.56 21.57 28.57
CA LYS A 29 -0.86 22.95 28.18
C LYS A 29 -1.87 23.04 27.05
N ALA A 30 -2.33 21.91 26.51
CA ALA A 30 -3.28 21.89 25.41
C ALA A 30 -4.61 22.51 25.82
N VAL A 31 -5.14 23.37 24.96
CA VAL A 31 -6.45 24.01 25.12
C VAL A 31 -7.41 23.33 24.16
N VAL A 32 -8.28 22.48 24.72
CA VAL A 32 -9.22 21.65 23.95
C VAL A 32 -10.59 21.64 24.62
N SER A 33 -11.62 21.45 23.79
CA SER A 33 -13.00 21.36 24.24
C SER A 33 -13.49 19.91 24.23
N PHE A 34 -14.32 19.54 25.21
CA PHE A 34 -15.11 18.30 25.20
C PHE A 34 -16.62 18.60 25.14
N THR A 35 -16.99 19.80 24.71
CA THR A 35 -18.38 20.25 24.56
C THR A 35 -18.55 21.01 23.25
N ASP A 36 -19.73 20.91 22.64
CA ASP A 36 -20.10 21.74 21.49
C ASP A 36 -20.68 23.11 21.93
N ASP A 37 -20.88 23.30 23.24
CA ASP A 37 -21.40 24.55 23.84
C ASP A 37 -20.25 25.38 24.46
N PRO A 38 -19.94 26.56 23.90
CA PRO A 38 -18.88 27.45 24.39
C PRO A 38 -19.14 28.01 25.80
N GLU A 39 -20.41 28.12 26.24
CA GLU A 39 -20.75 28.71 27.55
C GLU A 39 -20.44 27.75 28.72
N LEU A 40 -20.30 26.44 28.44
CA LEU A 40 -19.97 25.41 29.41
C LEU A 40 -18.45 25.19 29.56
N GLU A 41 -17.63 25.73 28.67
CA GLU A 41 -16.20 25.46 28.59
C GLU A 41 -15.42 26.03 29.80
N ASP A 42 -15.81 27.23 30.26
CA ASP A 42 -15.22 27.89 31.45
C ASP A 42 -15.54 27.17 32.77
N LEU A 43 -16.59 26.34 32.82
CA LEU A 43 -17.07 25.67 34.03
C LEU A 43 -16.45 24.28 34.26
N ILE A 44 -15.80 23.68 33.25
CA ILE A 44 -15.41 22.25 33.22
C ILE A 44 -13.87 22.09 33.26
N GLY A 45 -13.12 23.15 33.58
CA GLY A 45 -11.66 23.18 33.46
C GLY A 45 -10.88 22.07 34.19
N GLU A 46 -11.35 21.55 35.33
CA GLU A 46 -10.71 20.42 36.03
C GLU A 46 -11.00 19.08 35.34
N GLU A 47 -12.26 18.82 34.98
CA GLU A 47 -12.67 17.60 34.27
C GLU A 47 -12.05 17.52 32.87
N ASN A 48 -11.87 18.66 32.19
CA ASN A 48 -11.14 18.70 30.91
C ASN A 48 -9.67 18.33 31.09
N ARG A 49 -9.02 18.79 32.17
CA ARG A 49 -7.62 18.39 32.46
C ARG A 49 -7.51 16.90 32.74
N GLU A 50 -8.47 16.31 33.46
CA GLU A 50 -8.50 14.86 33.67
C GLU A 50 -8.69 14.10 32.35
N LYS A 51 -9.62 14.52 31.48
CA LYS A 51 -9.82 13.93 30.15
C LYS A 51 -8.58 14.05 29.26
N VAL A 52 -7.88 15.18 29.31
CA VAL A 52 -6.59 15.37 28.62
C VAL A 52 -5.55 14.41 29.19
N SER A 53 -5.49 14.22 30.51
CA SER A 53 -4.57 13.26 31.15
C SER A 53 -4.82 11.84 30.66
N TYR A 54 -6.07 11.36 30.64
CA TYR A 54 -6.38 10.03 30.11
C TYR A 54 -6.00 9.85 28.64
N LEU A 55 -6.11 10.91 27.84
CA LEU A 55 -5.65 10.88 26.45
C LEU A 55 -4.13 10.88 26.34
N LEU A 56 -3.42 11.53 27.26
CA LEU A 56 -1.96 11.47 27.31
C LEU A 56 -1.47 10.07 27.70
N ASP A 57 -2.12 9.40 28.65
CA ASP A 57 -1.83 8.01 29.02
C ASP A 57 -2.08 7.02 27.85
N ASP A 58 -2.94 7.40 26.90
CA ASP A 58 -3.17 6.64 25.66
C ASP A 58 -2.15 6.98 24.54
N MET A 59 -1.41 8.09 24.68
CA MET A 59 -0.42 8.58 23.71
C MET A 59 1.02 8.24 24.12
N PHE A 60 1.30 8.25 25.42
CA PHE A 60 2.61 8.02 26.01
C PHE A 60 2.49 6.89 27.04
N ASP A 61 3.51 6.04 27.13
CA ASP A 61 3.54 4.99 28.14
C ASP A 61 4.06 5.50 29.51
N GLU A 62 4.23 4.59 30.48
CA GLU A 62 4.71 4.92 31.83
C GLU A 62 6.17 5.44 31.86
N GLU A 63 6.93 5.25 30.77
CA GLU A 63 8.31 5.74 30.60
C GLU A 63 8.37 7.02 29.73
N ASP A 64 7.22 7.65 29.44
CA ASP A 64 7.05 8.79 28.52
C ASP A 64 7.44 8.46 27.05
N GLU A 65 7.42 7.18 26.64
CA GLU A 65 7.67 6.76 25.26
C GLU A 65 6.42 6.99 24.37
N ASP A 66 6.63 7.53 23.16
CA ASP A 66 5.55 7.87 22.23
C ASP A 66 4.95 6.61 21.56
N MET A 67 3.70 6.29 21.91
CA MET A 67 2.97 5.12 21.41
C MET A 67 2.30 5.36 20.04
N LEU A 68 2.31 6.59 19.54
CA LEU A 68 1.75 6.97 18.24
C LEU A 68 2.81 7.00 17.14
N GLU A 69 4.07 7.28 17.48
CA GLU A 69 5.18 7.24 16.54
C GLU A 69 5.43 5.80 16.08
N LYS A 70 5.58 5.64 14.76
CA LYS A 70 5.91 4.35 14.16
C LYS A 70 7.07 4.57 13.23
N GLU A 71 8.20 3.95 13.53
CA GLU A 71 9.30 3.88 12.60
C GLU A 71 8.82 3.21 11.29
N ASP A 72 9.19 3.80 10.16
CA ASP A 72 9.02 3.21 8.84
C ASP A 72 10.40 3.02 8.19
N PRO A 73 11.14 1.95 8.54
CA PRO A 73 12.47 1.71 8.00
C PRO A 73 12.48 1.58 6.48
N GLN A 74 11.34 1.20 5.89
CA GLN A 74 11.19 1.13 4.43
C GLN A 74 11.16 2.53 3.85
N MET A 75 10.37 3.45 4.40
CA MET A 75 10.36 4.86 3.98
C MET A 75 11.77 5.44 4.02
N ASP A 76 12.48 5.30 5.14
CA ASP A 76 13.84 5.83 5.32
C ASP A 76 14.82 5.28 4.28
N THR A 77 14.71 3.98 3.99
CA THR A 77 15.53 3.31 2.98
C THR A 77 15.20 3.79 1.57
N MET A 78 13.96 4.25 1.33
CA MET A 78 13.50 4.74 0.03
C MET A 78 13.75 6.24 -0.18
N LEU A 79 13.98 7.02 0.89
CA LEU A 79 14.17 8.48 0.84
C LEU A 79 15.20 8.93 -0.21
N PRO A 80 16.40 8.31 -0.34
CA PRO A 80 17.37 8.72 -1.36
C PRO A 80 16.83 8.63 -2.79
N TYR A 81 16.02 7.61 -3.09
CA TYR A 81 15.38 7.47 -4.40
C TYR A 81 14.30 8.53 -4.61
N TYR A 82 13.54 8.88 -3.57
CA TYR A 82 12.52 9.94 -3.66
C TYR A 82 13.15 11.31 -3.93
N SER A 83 14.25 11.63 -3.24
CA SER A 83 15.03 12.83 -3.54
C SER A 83 15.60 12.80 -4.96
N GLN A 84 16.02 11.63 -5.46
CA GLN A 84 16.52 11.52 -6.83
C GLN A 84 15.41 11.70 -7.88
N ILE A 85 14.20 11.18 -7.67
CA ILE A 85 13.04 11.41 -8.54
C ILE A 85 12.78 12.91 -8.66
N GLU A 86 12.86 13.61 -7.53
CA GLU A 86 12.75 15.05 -7.44
C GLU A 86 13.80 15.75 -8.34
N ILE A 87 15.09 15.44 -8.20
CA ILE A 87 16.15 15.99 -9.08
C ILE A 87 15.85 15.74 -10.55
N LEU A 88 15.46 14.51 -10.91
CA LEU A 88 15.15 14.12 -12.30
C LEU A 88 13.94 14.90 -12.84
N ALA A 89 12.91 15.09 -12.02
CA ALA A 89 11.76 15.92 -12.37
C ALA A 89 12.18 17.37 -12.63
N GLY A 90 13.00 17.96 -11.76
CA GLY A 90 13.54 19.31 -11.93
C GLY A 90 14.30 19.48 -13.25
N ALA A 91 15.20 18.54 -13.56
CA ALA A 91 15.95 18.53 -14.82
C ALA A 91 15.05 18.42 -16.05
N ALA A 92 14.06 17.52 -16.02
CA ALA A 92 13.11 17.34 -17.11
C ALA A 92 12.24 18.60 -17.32
N ILE A 93 11.78 19.25 -16.24
CA ILE A 93 11.03 20.52 -16.29
C ILE A 93 11.89 21.62 -16.92
N GLN A 94 13.15 21.76 -16.49
CA GLN A 94 14.06 22.80 -16.98
C GLN A 94 14.39 22.64 -18.46
N LYS A 95 14.56 21.40 -18.93
CA LYS A 95 14.78 21.15 -20.36
C LYS A 95 13.53 21.41 -21.20
N ARG A 96 12.35 21.16 -20.63
CA ARG A 96 11.06 21.26 -21.32
C ARG A 96 10.52 22.68 -21.42
N PHE A 97 10.66 23.49 -20.37
CA PHE A 97 10.13 24.84 -20.31
C PHE A 97 11.25 25.89 -20.22
N LYS A 98 11.15 26.93 -21.04
CA LYS A 98 12.07 28.07 -21.01
C LYS A 98 11.66 29.06 -19.92
N GLY A 99 12.62 29.70 -19.27
CA GLY A 99 12.38 30.74 -18.25
C GLY A 99 13.07 30.41 -16.93
N ASP A 100 12.75 31.17 -15.89
CA ASP A 100 13.32 30.97 -14.56
C ASP A 100 12.62 29.76 -13.91
N VAL A 101 13.40 28.72 -13.61
CA VAL A 101 12.95 27.49 -12.94
C VAL A 101 13.52 27.50 -11.54
N ILE A 102 12.64 27.56 -10.54
CA ILE A 102 12.98 27.39 -9.14
C ILE A 102 12.64 25.94 -8.78
N TYR A 103 13.70 25.17 -8.53
CA TYR A 103 13.64 23.78 -8.16
C TYR A 103 14.69 23.52 -7.06
N SER A 104 14.30 22.93 -5.93
CA SER A 104 15.21 22.65 -4.82
C SER A 104 14.76 21.45 -4.00
N LEU A 105 15.72 20.63 -3.59
CA LEU A 105 15.55 19.59 -2.58
C LEU A 105 15.48 20.16 -1.15
N ASP A 106 16.15 21.28 -0.92
CA ASP A 106 16.04 22.01 0.34
C ASP A 106 14.73 22.80 0.35
N THR A 107 13.81 22.41 1.21
CA THR A 107 12.50 23.07 1.41
C THR A 107 12.65 24.56 1.73
N TYR A 108 13.75 24.99 2.36
CA TYR A 108 13.99 26.42 2.64
C TYR A 108 14.31 27.25 1.39
N GLN A 109 14.79 26.60 0.33
CA GLN A 109 15.07 27.23 -0.97
C GLN A 109 13.92 27.03 -1.97
N GLN A 110 12.92 26.22 -1.63
CA GLN A 110 11.69 26.07 -2.43
C GLN A 110 10.86 27.35 -2.35
N LYS A 111 10.11 27.64 -3.42
CA LYS A 111 9.22 28.81 -3.43
C LYS A 111 8.07 28.57 -2.43
N ARG A 112 7.98 29.45 -1.43
CA ARG A 112 6.91 29.43 -0.41
C ARG A 112 5.85 30.46 -0.76
N PHE A 113 4.59 30.05 -0.65
CA PHE A 113 3.43 30.94 -0.66
C PHE A 113 2.66 30.81 0.64
N GLU A 114 2.07 31.91 1.10
CA GLU A 114 1.29 31.95 2.33
C GLU A 114 0.13 32.94 2.19
N HIS A 115 -1.02 32.54 2.72
CA HIS A 115 -2.23 33.33 2.74
C HIS A 115 -2.87 33.25 4.12
N GLU A 116 -3.21 34.41 4.69
CA GLU A 116 -3.83 34.52 6.01
C GLU A 116 -5.36 34.60 5.88
N ILE A 117 -6.06 33.77 6.65
CA ILE A 117 -7.52 33.75 6.77
C ILE A 117 -7.86 33.63 8.25
N GLU A 118 -8.61 34.59 8.80
CA GLU A 118 -9.07 34.57 10.20
C GLU A 118 -7.93 34.34 11.24
N GLY A 119 -6.74 34.91 11.01
CA GLY A 119 -5.57 34.74 11.89
C GLY A 119 -4.80 33.42 11.71
N PHE A 120 -5.26 32.55 10.81
CA PHE A 120 -4.58 31.32 10.42
C PHE A 120 -3.78 31.53 9.13
N ASN A 121 -2.49 31.19 9.17
CA ASN A 121 -1.58 31.33 8.04
C ASN A 121 -1.46 30.00 7.31
N PHE A 122 -2.18 29.84 6.20
CA PHE A 122 -2.10 28.67 5.33
C PHE A 122 -0.92 28.83 4.39
N TYR A 123 -0.03 27.85 4.34
CA TYR A 123 1.17 27.95 3.52
C TYR A 123 1.54 26.64 2.83
N CYS A 124 2.21 26.77 1.69
CA CYS A 124 2.76 25.63 0.96
C CYS A 124 4.13 25.97 0.39
N PHE A 125 4.99 24.96 0.35
CA PHE A 125 6.15 24.92 -0.54
C PHE A 125 5.74 24.23 -1.84
N LEU A 126 6.37 24.65 -2.93
CA LEU A 126 6.20 24.06 -4.25
C LEU A 126 7.45 23.27 -4.63
N ASP A 127 7.25 22.03 -5.08
CA ASP A 127 8.36 21.18 -5.52
C ASP A 127 9.03 21.76 -6.77
N GLY A 128 8.23 22.36 -7.66
CA GLY A 128 8.74 23.15 -8.79
C GLY A 128 7.89 24.38 -9.08
N TYR A 129 8.55 25.48 -9.41
CA TYR A 129 7.93 26.71 -9.90
C TYR A 129 8.69 27.21 -11.13
N GLN A 130 7.98 27.42 -12.22
CA GLN A 130 8.56 27.97 -13.45
C GLN A 130 7.72 29.14 -13.94
N GLU A 131 8.37 30.23 -14.32
CA GLU A 131 7.69 31.42 -14.82
C GLU A 131 8.32 31.92 -16.12
N ASP A 132 7.46 32.15 -17.13
CA ASP A 132 7.82 32.82 -18.38
C ASP A 132 7.03 34.13 -18.54
N LYS A 133 7.07 34.74 -19.73
CA LYS A 133 6.41 36.02 -20.00
C LYS A 133 4.89 35.98 -19.75
N ASN A 134 4.25 34.86 -20.06
CA ASN A 134 2.79 34.73 -20.11
C ASN A 134 2.24 33.70 -19.11
N THR A 135 3.07 32.77 -18.63
CA THR A 135 2.62 31.59 -17.89
C THR A 135 3.42 31.40 -16.61
N ILE A 136 2.74 31.02 -15.54
CA ILE A 136 3.31 30.43 -14.34
C ILE A 136 2.95 28.94 -14.33
N ARG A 137 3.92 28.06 -14.06
CA ARG A 137 3.72 26.62 -13.96
C ARG A 137 4.14 26.15 -12.59
N VAL A 138 3.24 25.45 -11.93
CA VAL A 138 3.43 24.84 -10.61
C VAL A 138 3.53 23.33 -10.80
N PHE A 139 4.54 22.72 -10.19
CA PHE A 139 4.80 21.29 -10.28
C PHE A 139 4.77 20.68 -8.88
N GLU A 140 4.03 19.59 -8.74
CA GLU A 140 4.04 18.72 -7.56
C GLU A 140 4.58 17.36 -7.99
N VAL A 141 5.72 16.97 -7.43
CA VAL A 141 6.40 15.70 -7.73
C VAL A 141 5.83 14.62 -6.82
N LYS A 142 5.50 13.46 -7.40
CA LYS A 142 5.03 12.30 -6.64
C LYS A 142 5.82 11.07 -7.02
N ALA A 143 6.34 10.38 -6.00
CA ALA A 143 6.97 9.07 -6.11
C ALA A 143 5.92 7.96 -6.41
N THR A 144 5.25 8.06 -7.54
CA THR A 144 4.28 7.11 -8.09
C THR A 144 4.47 7.06 -9.61
N THR A 145 3.75 6.17 -10.31
CA THR A 145 3.85 6.05 -11.76
C THR A 145 2.64 6.60 -12.51
N SER A 146 2.83 7.03 -13.76
CA SER A 146 1.77 7.46 -14.69
C SER A 146 0.70 6.40 -14.95
N LYS A 147 1.02 5.11 -14.76
CA LYS A 147 0.06 3.98 -14.77
C LYS A 147 -1.23 4.26 -13.98
N LYS A 148 -1.14 4.91 -12.82
CA LYS A 148 -2.30 5.23 -11.97
C LYS A 148 -3.34 6.12 -12.65
N PHE A 149 -2.92 6.93 -13.62
CA PHE A 149 -3.77 7.83 -14.38
C PHE A 149 -4.14 7.23 -15.74
N LYS A 150 -3.17 6.60 -16.42
CA LYS A 150 -3.36 5.95 -17.73
C LYS A 150 -4.38 4.82 -17.73
N GLU A 151 -4.47 4.05 -16.63
CA GLU A 151 -5.41 2.92 -16.53
C GLU A 151 -6.84 3.34 -16.18
N ILE A 152 -7.08 4.63 -15.92
CA ILE A 152 -8.43 5.12 -15.68
C ILE A 152 -9.16 5.23 -17.01
N THR A 153 -10.23 4.45 -17.17
CA THR A 153 -11.04 4.43 -18.40
C THR A 153 -12.53 4.63 -18.07
N TYR A 154 -13.29 5.18 -19.01
CA TYR A 154 -14.76 5.28 -18.95
C TYR A 154 -15.38 4.83 -20.28
N LYS A 155 -16.71 4.65 -20.29
CA LYS A 155 -17.47 4.35 -21.51
C LYS A 155 -17.95 5.68 -22.11
N ASN A 156 -17.60 5.94 -23.37
CA ASN A 156 -18.08 7.13 -24.09
C ASN A 156 -19.57 6.97 -24.50
N ASN A 157 -20.11 7.92 -25.27
CA ASN A 157 -21.50 7.90 -25.71
C ASN A 157 -21.81 6.75 -26.70
N ASP A 158 -20.77 6.16 -27.31
CA ASP A 158 -20.86 5.03 -28.23
C ASP A 158 -20.62 3.67 -27.53
N ASP A 159 -20.62 3.65 -26.19
CA ASP A 159 -20.31 2.49 -25.35
C ASP A 159 -18.87 1.94 -25.49
N GLU A 160 -17.97 2.71 -26.10
CA GLU A 160 -16.56 2.36 -26.25
C GLU A 160 -15.76 2.71 -24.99
N LYS A 161 -14.84 1.81 -24.62
CA LYS A 161 -13.96 2.01 -23.47
C LYS A 161 -12.77 2.89 -23.87
N VAL A 162 -12.79 4.15 -23.44
CA VAL A 162 -11.76 5.16 -23.74
C VAL A 162 -11.00 5.56 -22.46
N PRO A 163 -9.74 6.02 -22.57
CA PRO A 163 -8.97 6.48 -21.41
C PRO A 163 -9.49 7.84 -20.91
N LEU A 164 -9.42 8.09 -19.61
CA LEU A 164 -9.77 9.38 -19.01
C LEU A 164 -8.72 10.46 -19.30
N PHE A 165 -7.46 10.02 -19.38
CA PHE A 165 -6.31 10.85 -19.68
C PHE A 165 -5.65 10.40 -20.97
N ASP A 166 -5.25 11.34 -21.81
CA ASP A 166 -4.53 11.08 -23.06
C ASP A 166 -3.41 12.09 -23.28
N TYR A 167 -2.47 11.76 -24.16
CA TYR A 167 -1.32 12.62 -24.43
C TYR A 167 -1.68 13.73 -25.41
N SER A 168 -1.32 14.96 -25.04
CA SER A 168 -1.29 16.09 -25.98
C SER A 168 -0.22 15.87 -27.06
N PRO A 169 -0.26 16.61 -28.19
CA PRO A 169 0.80 16.56 -29.19
C PRO A 169 2.20 16.86 -28.65
N GLU A 170 2.29 17.60 -27.55
CA GLU A 170 3.54 17.91 -26.86
C GLU A 170 4.03 16.76 -25.95
N GLY A 171 3.20 15.73 -25.70
CA GLY A 171 3.51 14.64 -24.79
C GLY A 171 3.21 14.94 -23.32
N ILE A 172 2.22 15.80 -23.04
CA ILE A 172 1.70 16.02 -21.68
C ILE A 172 0.43 15.20 -21.53
N LEU A 173 0.29 14.47 -20.43
CA LEU A 173 -0.92 13.73 -20.13
C LEU A 173 -2.02 14.69 -19.66
N MET A 174 -3.17 14.75 -20.33
CA MET A 174 -4.25 15.70 -20.07
C MET A 174 -5.59 14.97 -19.99
N LEU A 175 -6.60 15.57 -19.37
CA LEU A 175 -7.96 15.00 -19.38
C LEU A 175 -8.54 15.03 -20.79
N GLN A 176 -9.36 14.01 -21.12
CA GLN A 176 -10.11 13.97 -22.38
C GLN A 176 -10.90 15.24 -22.65
N GLU A 177 -11.51 15.84 -21.62
CA GLU A 177 -12.27 17.09 -21.77
C GLU A 177 -11.40 18.27 -22.23
N ASP A 178 -10.12 18.30 -21.83
CA ASP A 178 -9.20 19.39 -22.18
C ASP A 178 -8.63 19.21 -23.60
N LEU A 179 -8.67 17.98 -24.13
CA LEU A 179 -8.18 17.64 -25.47
C LEU A 179 -9.29 17.68 -26.53
N PHE A 180 -10.48 17.16 -26.20
CA PHE A 180 -11.55 16.91 -27.17
C PHE A 180 -12.89 17.54 -26.78
N GLY A 181 -13.08 17.91 -25.51
CA GLY A 181 -14.33 18.53 -25.03
C GLY A 181 -15.50 17.58 -24.78
N ASP A 182 -15.38 16.31 -25.17
CA ASP A 182 -16.46 15.31 -25.02
C ASP A 182 -16.51 14.73 -23.61
N VAL A 183 -17.63 14.93 -22.92
CA VAL A 183 -17.87 14.42 -21.56
C VAL A 183 -19.27 13.79 -21.44
N ASN A 184 -19.40 12.82 -20.55
CA ASN A 184 -20.68 12.18 -20.22
C ASN A 184 -20.77 11.80 -18.74
N ASP A 185 -21.84 11.13 -18.34
CA ASP A 185 -22.06 10.76 -16.94
C ASP A 185 -21.00 9.79 -16.40
N GLU A 186 -20.53 8.86 -17.22
CA GLU A 186 -19.47 7.91 -16.83
C GLU A 186 -18.13 8.63 -16.62
N TYR A 187 -17.80 9.60 -17.48
CA TYR A 187 -16.68 10.51 -17.29
C TYR A 187 -16.80 11.28 -15.96
N ASN A 188 -17.96 11.88 -15.70
CA ASN A 188 -18.20 12.67 -14.49
C ASN A 188 -18.06 11.84 -13.21
N LYS A 189 -18.45 10.55 -13.22
CA LYS A 189 -18.18 9.62 -12.11
C LYS A 189 -16.69 9.42 -11.86
N LYS A 190 -15.85 9.37 -12.90
CA LYS A 190 -14.39 9.27 -12.73
C LYS A 190 -13.79 10.57 -12.21
N ILE A 191 -14.28 11.72 -12.68
CA ILE A 191 -13.88 13.02 -12.14
C ILE A 191 -14.26 13.13 -10.66
N ALA A 192 -15.48 12.74 -10.27
CA ALA A 192 -15.89 12.73 -8.86
C ALA A 192 -14.95 11.88 -7.98
N ARG A 193 -14.48 10.73 -8.51
CA ARG A 193 -13.47 9.90 -7.83
C ARG A 193 -12.12 10.64 -7.69
N LEU A 194 -11.64 11.31 -8.74
CA LEU A 194 -10.40 12.11 -8.68
C LEU A 194 -10.52 13.33 -7.75
N LYS A 195 -11.72 13.85 -7.56
CA LYS A 195 -12.00 14.93 -6.60
C LYS A 195 -12.04 14.44 -5.14
N ASN A 196 -12.09 13.12 -4.91
CA ASN A 196 -12.14 12.55 -3.57
C ASN A 196 -10.73 12.28 -3.01
N ARG A 197 -10.35 13.04 -1.97
CA ARG A 197 -9.05 12.97 -1.29
C ARG A 197 -8.72 11.62 -0.63
N LEU A 198 -9.71 10.76 -0.39
CA LEU A 198 -9.52 9.44 0.21
C LEU A 198 -9.18 8.36 -0.83
N THR A 199 -9.26 8.68 -2.12
CA THR A 199 -8.89 7.74 -3.20
C THR A 199 -7.39 7.78 -3.48
N LYS A 200 -6.85 6.69 -4.03
CA LYS A 200 -5.41 6.54 -4.29
C LYS A 200 -4.87 7.61 -5.24
N GLU A 201 -5.68 8.03 -6.21
CA GLU A 201 -5.34 9.03 -7.22
C GLU A 201 -5.74 10.44 -6.76
N GLY A 202 -6.95 10.60 -6.23
CA GLY A 202 -7.51 11.91 -5.87
C GLY A 202 -6.77 12.60 -4.74
N ARG A 203 -6.07 11.86 -3.87
CA ARG A 203 -5.18 12.44 -2.87
C ARG A 203 -4.05 13.28 -3.46
N TYR A 204 -3.53 12.93 -4.63
CA TYR A 204 -2.48 13.73 -5.29
C TYR A 204 -3.07 15.00 -5.91
N VAL A 205 -4.27 14.90 -6.48
CA VAL A 205 -5.03 16.05 -7.00
C VAL A 205 -5.37 17.02 -5.87
N TYR A 206 -5.74 16.51 -4.70
CA TYR A 206 -6.03 17.32 -3.52
C TYR A 206 -4.80 18.06 -3.01
N ASP A 207 -3.63 17.40 -2.95
CA ASP A 207 -2.36 18.01 -2.53
C ASP A 207 -2.04 19.28 -3.38
N ILE A 208 -2.10 19.18 -4.72
CA ILE A 208 -1.85 20.31 -5.62
C ILE A 208 -3.01 21.32 -5.69
N SER A 209 -4.25 20.89 -5.40
CA SER A 209 -5.39 21.81 -5.28
C SER A 209 -5.26 22.73 -4.08
N TYR A 210 -4.73 22.24 -2.96
CA TYR A 210 -4.39 23.09 -1.81
C TYR A 210 -3.31 24.13 -2.17
N GLN A 211 -2.27 23.72 -2.90
CA GLN A 211 -1.23 24.65 -3.36
C GLN A 211 -1.79 25.73 -4.29
N ARG A 212 -2.69 25.35 -5.21
CA ARG A 212 -3.42 26.30 -6.05
C ARG A 212 -4.16 27.33 -5.21
N PHE A 213 -4.93 26.88 -4.22
CA PHE A 213 -5.70 27.75 -3.34
C PHE A 213 -4.79 28.79 -2.65
N VAL A 214 -3.71 28.34 -2.01
CA VAL A 214 -2.77 29.24 -1.33
C VAL A 214 -2.12 30.21 -2.33
N LEU A 215 -1.60 29.70 -3.44
CA LEU A 215 -0.87 30.52 -4.42
C LEU A 215 -1.75 31.59 -5.06
N GLU A 216 -2.92 31.23 -5.59
CA GLU A 216 -3.81 32.17 -6.29
C GLU A 216 -4.37 33.25 -5.37
N ARG A 217 -4.40 33.01 -4.05
CA ARG A 217 -4.76 34.02 -3.04
C ARG A 217 -3.57 34.84 -2.55
N SER A 218 -2.33 34.36 -2.77
CA SER A 218 -1.10 35.02 -2.35
C SER A 218 -0.53 35.98 -3.41
N ILE A 219 -0.88 35.80 -4.68
CA ILE A 219 -0.34 36.61 -5.79
C ILE A 219 -1.43 37.25 -6.63
N GLN A 220 -1.17 38.48 -7.10
CA GLN A 220 -1.97 39.13 -8.15
C GLN A 220 -1.18 39.11 -9.44
N THR A 221 -1.66 38.37 -10.44
CA THR A 221 -1.00 38.24 -11.74
C THR A 221 -2.02 38.13 -12.86
N GLY A 222 -1.69 38.70 -14.02
CA GLY A 222 -2.46 38.50 -15.26
C GLY A 222 -2.00 37.30 -16.08
N LYS A 223 -0.98 36.56 -15.59
CA LYS A 223 -0.44 35.36 -16.26
C LYS A 223 -1.37 34.18 -16.09
N GLU A 224 -1.41 33.30 -17.09
CA GLU A 224 -2.06 31.99 -16.95
C GLU A 224 -1.26 31.15 -15.95
N ILE A 225 -1.95 30.48 -15.02
CA ILE A 225 -1.31 29.58 -14.05
C ILE A 225 -1.72 28.14 -14.37
N LYS A 226 -0.73 27.29 -14.61
CA LYS A 226 -0.90 25.86 -14.89
C LYS A 226 -0.34 25.01 -13.76
N TYR A 227 -0.99 23.87 -13.53
CA TYR A 227 -0.71 22.96 -12.42
C TYR A 227 -0.43 21.57 -12.97
N TYR A 228 0.73 21.02 -12.62
CA TYR A 228 1.20 19.74 -13.11
C TYR A 228 1.52 18.78 -11.97
N LEU A 229 1.03 17.55 -12.08
CA LEU A 229 1.63 16.44 -11.34
C LEU A 229 2.80 15.90 -12.16
N VAL A 230 3.93 15.65 -11.50
CA VAL A 230 5.10 15.01 -12.12
C VAL A 230 5.31 13.66 -11.46
N VAL A 231 5.19 12.61 -12.26
CA VAL A 231 5.25 11.21 -11.79
C VAL A 231 6.23 10.42 -12.64
N LEU A 232 6.69 9.27 -12.16
CA LEU A 232 7.52 8.38 -12.96
C LEU A 232 6.74 7.81 -14.16
N ASN A 233 7.38 7.75 -15.31
CA ASN A 233 6.79 7.18 -16.51
C ASN A 233 6.74 5.65 -16.40
N SER A 234 5.54 5.06 -16.34
CA SER A 234 5.38 3.61 -16.22
C SER A 234 5.84 2.82 -17.45
N ASP A 235 6.01 3.49 -18.59
CA ASP A 235 6.45 2.84 -19.82
C ASP A 235 7.96 2.94 -20.03
N TYR A 236 8.66 3.76 -19.24
CA TYR A 236 10.11 3.91 -19.31
C TYR A 236 10.79 2.57 -19.04
N ILE A 237 11.71 2.17 -19.93
CA ILE A 237 12.54 0.97 -19.78
C ILE A 237 13.99 1.44 -19.73
N HIS A 238 14.69 1.08 -18.66
CA HIS A 238 16.09 1.44 -18.52
C HIS A 238 16.97 0.63 -19.49
N GLU A 239 17.82 1.33 -20.22
CA GLU A 239 18.69 0.72 -21.23
C GLU A 239 19.92 0.04 -20.63
N GLY A 240 20.17 0.22 -19.33
CA GLY A 240 21.37 -0.27 -18.63
C GLY A 240 22.55 0.69 -18.70
N LEU A 241 22.30 1.97 -19.01
CA LEU A 241 23.32 3.00 -19.04
C LEU A 241 23.71 3.41 -17.63
N VAL A 242 25.01 3.46 -17.36
CA VAL A 242 25.57 3.87 -16.07
C VAL A 242 26.67 4.91 -16.25
N ASN A 243 26.90 5.74 -15.23
CA ASN A 243 28.00 6.69 -15.20
C ASN A 243 29.33 6.04 -14.74
N GLU A 244 30.39 6.84 -14.63
CA GLU A 244 31.73 6.37 -14.20
C GLU A 244 31.75 5.76 -12.78
N ARG A 245 30.74 6.08 -11.95
CA ARG A 245 30.54 5.54 -10.60
C ARG A 245 29.60 4.32 -10.58
N ASN A 246 29.22 3.81 -11.74
CA ASN A 246 28.26 2.72 -11.92
C ASN A 246 26.84 3.04 -11.41
N GLU A 247 26.46 4.33 -11.39
CA GLU A 247 25.10 4.78 -11.05
C GLU A 247 24.25 4.88 -12.34
N PRO A 248 22.96 4.47 -12.31
CA PRO A 248 22.12 4.52 -13.50
C PRO A 248 21.93 5.94 -14.06
N ILE A 249 21.98 6.05 -15.39
CA ILE A 249 21.67 7.28 -16.14
C ILE A 249 20.27 7.16 -16.73
N TYR A 250 19.44 8.18 -16.49
CA TYR A 250 18.05 8.23 -16.96
C TYR A 250 17.88 9.25 -18.08
N GLY A 251 16.98 8.95 -19.03
CA GLY A 251 16.51 9.91 -20.03
C GLY A 251 15.46 10.84 -19.43
N ASP A 252 15.14 11.94 -20.12
CA ASP A 252 14.12 12.90 -19.64
C ASP A 252 12.70 12.30 -19.63
N ASP A 253 12.48 11.22 -20.37
CA ASP A 253 11.24 10.45 -20.44
C ASP A 253 11.03 9.53 -19.22
N ILE A 254 11.94 9.54 -18.23
CA ILE A 254 11.78 8.87 -16.93
C ILE A 254 10.59 9.43 -16.14
N VAL A 255 10.19 10.67 -16.42
CA VAL A 255 9.00 11.31 -15.82
C VAL A 255 7.93 11.62 -16.86
N THR A 256 6.68 11.62 -16.40
CA THR A 256 5.50 12.08 -17.15
C THR A 256 4.90 13.28 -16.43
N LEU A 257 4.62 14.34 -17.20
CA LEU A 257 3.87 15.49 -16.72
C LEU A 257 2.39 15.26 -16.99
N ILE A 258 1.56 15.51 -15.98
CA ILE A 258 0.10 15.42 -16.06
C ILE A 258 -0.47 16.80 -15.79
N ASP A 259 -1.09 17.42 -16.79
CA ASP A 259 -1.79 18.70 -16.62
C ASP A 259 -3.09 18.45 -15.86
N VAL A 260 -3.20 19.08 -14.69
CA VAL A 260 -4.38 19.01 -13.82
C VAL A 260 -4.98 20.41 -13.59
N SER A 261 -4.70 21.36 -14.47
CA SER A 261 -5.13 22.76 -14.32
C SER A 261 -6.65 22.91 -14.31
N SER A 262 -7.35 22.22 -15.20
CA SER A 262 -8.83 22.18 -15.25
C SER A 262 -9.41 21.50 -14.01
N LEU A 263 -8.83 20.36 -13.62
CA LEU A 263 -9.27 19.56 -12.49
C LEU A 263 -9.11 20.29 -11.15
N THR A 264 -7.95 20.89 -10.90
CA THR A 264 -7.70 21.70 -9.69
C THR A 264 -8.62 22.91 -9.64
N LYS A 265 -9.00 23.50 -10.78
CA LYS A 265 -10.00 24.58 -10.82
C LYS A 265 -11.36 24.11 -10.30
N LYS A 266 -11.79 22.91 -10.72
CA LYS A 266 -13.03 22.26 -10.26
C LYS A 266 -12.98 21.83 -8.78
N MET A 267 -11.80 21.80 -8.17
CA MET A 267 -11.60 21.49 -6.76
C MET A 267 -11.72 22.71 -5.84
N MET A 268 -11.67 23.94 -6.38
CA MET A 268 -11.54 25.13 -5.54
C MET A 268 -12.69 25.32 -4.56
N SER A 269 -13.93 25.04 -4.97
CA SER A 269 -15.08 25.10 -4.06
C SER A 269 -14.98 24.09 -2.92
N ILE A 270 -14.45 22.88 -3.19
CA ILE A 270 -14.23 21.85 -2.16
C ILE A 270 -13.13 22.28 -1.21
N VAL A 271 -12.02 22.83 -1.73
CA VAL A 271 -10.91 23.30 -0.89
C VAL A 271 -11.35 24.48 -0.03
N GLU A 272 -12.13 25.42 -0.55
CA GLU A 272 -12.67 26.56 0.21
C GLU A 272 -13.60 26.11 1.34
N GLU A 273 -14.48 25.15 1.07
CA GLU A 273 -15.32 24.54 2.10
C GLU A 273 -14.48 23.80 3.16
N ASP A 274 -13.51 23.00 2.73
CA ASP A 274 -12.60 22.27 3.62
C ASP A 274 -11.74 23.23 4.48
N ILE A 275 -11.31 24.38 3.94
CA ILE A 275 -10.62 25.43 4.70
C ILE A 275 -11.52 25.98 5.80
N SER A 276 -12.78 26.26 5.48
CA SER A 276 -13.76 26.74 6.46
C SER A 276 -14.00 25.71 7.56
N ILE A 277 -14.11 24.43 7.21
CA ILE A 277 -14.23 23.32 8.16
C ILE A 277 -12.98 23.22 9.06
N VAL A 278 -11.78 23.36 8.49
CA VAL A 278 -10.53 23.31 9.27
C VAL A 278 -10.45 24.48 10.24
N ILE A 279 -10.79 25.70 9.82
CA ILE A 279 -10.84 26.88 10.70
C ILE A 279 -11.83 26.64 11.84
N GLN A 280 -13.03 26.16 11.53
CA GLN A 280 -14.03 25.82 12.56
C GLN A 280 -13.46 24.81 13.57
N ARG A 281 -12.83 23.72 13.11
CA ARG A 281 -12.22 22.71 13.99
C ARG A 281 -11.06 23.22 14.84
N LEU A 282 -10.31 24.19 14.33
CA LEU A 282 -9.23 24.84 15.06
C LEU A 282 -9.75 25.86 16.08
N ASN A 283 -10.87 26.51 15.81
CA ASN A 283 -11.52 27.40 16.76
C ASN A 283 -12.23 26.63 17.87
N THR A 284 -12.82 25.46 17.56
CA THR A 284 -13.54 24.64 18.56
C THR A 284 -12.63 23.68 19.32
N MET A 285 -11.54 23.17 18.71
CA MET A 285 -10.64 22.16 19.31
C MET A 285 -11.37 21.01 20.02
N ASN A 286 -12.40 20.45 19.37
CA ASN A 286 -13.25 19.43 19.98
C ASN A 286 -12.53 18.05 20.04
N ALA A 287 -12.31 17.53 21.25
CA ALA A 287 -11.67 16.25 21.55
C ALA A 287 -12.65 15.07 21.72
N ASN A 288 -13.95 15.29 21.57
CA ASN A 288 -14.97 14.25 21.69
C ASN A 288 -14.78 13.12 20.66
N PRO A 289 -15.08 11.86 21.03
CA PRO A 289 -15.13 10.75 20.09
C PRO A 289 -15.99 11.08 18.86
N VAL A 290 -15.53 10.61 17.70
CA VAL A 290 -16.25 10.76 16.42
C VAL A 290 -16.52 9.37 15.85
N SER A 291 -17.57 9.26 15.04
CA SER A 291 -17.86 8.05 14.29
C SER A 291 -16.64 7.61 13.47
N LEU A 292 -16.27 6.34 13.56
CA LEU A 292 -15.19 5.74 12.80
C LEU A 292 -15.61 5.52 11.34
N GLY A 293 -14.66 5.60 10.41
CA GLY A 293 -14.96 5.42 8.99
C GLY A 293 -13.75 5.42 8.07
N GLY A 294 -14.01 5.57 6.77
CA GLY A 294 -12.97 5.59 5.73
C GLY A 294 -11.91 6.69 5.92
N HIS A 295 -12.26 7.80 6.57
CA HIS A 295 -11.33 8.89 6.90
C HIS A 295 -10.23 8.47 7.89
N CYS A 296 -10.42 7.39 8.66
CA CYS A 296 -9.37 6.84 9.53
C CYS A 296 -8.24 6.19 8.73
N GLN A 297 -8.49 5.81 7.47
CA GLN A 297 -7.51 5.20 6.56
C GLN A 297 -6.80 3.97 7.16
N ARG A 298 -7.57 3.11 7.84
CA ARG A 298 -7.06 1.89 8.49
C ARG A 298 -6.31 1.00 7.48
N LYS A 299 -5.08 0.61 7.83
CA LYS A 299 -4.16 -0.21 7.00
C LYS A 299 -3.75 0.45 5.66
N ASP A 300 -3.87 1.77 5.54
CA ASP A 300 -3.30 2.55 4.44
C ASP A 300 -2.05 3.30 4.91
N THR A 301 -1.17 3.70 3.99
CA THR A 301 0.06 4.45 4.33
C THR A 301 -0.21 5.84 4.92
N ARG A 302 -1.44 6.38 4.77
CA ARG A 302 -1.89 7.63 5.42
C ARG A 302 -2.85 7.35 6.58
N GLN A 303 -2.73 6.21 7.27
CA GLN A 303 -3.51 5.87 8.47
C GLN A 303 -3.46 7.03 9.48
N CYS A 304 -4.59 7.32 10.11
CA CYS A 304 -4.64 8.32 11.18
C CYS A 304 -3.64 7.94 12.29
N LYS A 305 -2.76 8.85 12.70
CA LYS A 305 -1.81 8.61 13.80
C LYS A 305 -2.53 8.25 15.11
N PHE A 306 -3.70 8.83 15.36
CA PHE A 306 -4.56 8.53 16.52
C PHE A 306 -5.43 7.28 16.35
N TYR A 307 -5.12 6.41 15.39
CA TYR A 307 -5.80 5.12 15.25
C TYR A 307 -5.77 4.30 16.55
N PRO A 308 -4.64 4.16 17.28
CA PRO A 308 -4.59 3.39 18.53
C PRO A 308 -5.61 3.87 19.57
N ILE A 309 -5.80 5.19 19.66
CA ILE A 309 -6.75 5.82 20.59
C ILE A 309 -8.20 5.54 20.15
N CYS A 310 -8.55 5.92 18.92
CA CYS A 310 -9.93 5.85 18.45
C CYS A 310 -10.44 4.40 18.26
N TYR A 311 -9.53 3.43 18.06
CA TYR A 311 -9.87 2.01 17.87
C TYR A 311 -9.62 1.16 19.12
N LYS A 312 -9.22 1.73 20.27
CA LYS A 312 -8.87 1.00 21.50
C LYS A 312 -9.95 0.02 21.99
N HIS A 313 -11.22 0.37 21.78
CA HIS A 313 -12.37 -0.45 22.18
C HIS A 313 -12.67 -1.62 21.22
N ILE A 314 -11.99 -1.72 20.07
CA ILE A 314 -12.22 -2.78 19.09
C ILE A 314 -11.25 -3.93 19.36
N PRO A 315 -11.76 -5.16 19.56
CA PRO A 315 -10.91 -6.33 19.80
C PRO A 315 -9.88 -6.59 18.69
N GLU A 316 -8.67 -6.97 19.08
CA GLU A 316 -7.62 -7.36 18.13
C GLU A 316 -7.98 -8.65 17.39
N GLU A 317 -8.56 -9.61 18.11
CA GLU A 317 -9.01 -10.90 17.60
C GLU A 317 -10.54 -10.99 17.54
N ASN A 318 -11.05 -11.68 16.53
CA ASN A 318 -12.48 -11.94 16.34
C ASN A 318 -13.35 -10.67 16.40
N SER A 319 -12.81 -9.51 16.04
CA SER A 319 -13.61 -8.32 15.77
C SER A 319 -14.39 -8.47 14.47
N ILE A 320 -15.36 -7.58 14.25
CA ILE A 320 -16.16 -7.51 13.03
C ILE A 320 -15.31 -7.42 11.74
N PHE A 321 -14.05 -6.99 11.84
CA PHE A 321 -13.11 -6.97 10.72
C PHE A 321 -12.63 -8.36 10.26
N THR A 322 -12.88 -9.42 11.03
CA THR A 322 -12.46 -10.80 10.70
C THR A 322 -13.21 -11.40 9.52
N TYR A 323 -14.48 -11.02 9.31
CA TYR A 323 -15.31 -11.59 8.25
C TYR A 323 -14.73 -11.31 6.85
N ILE A 324 -14.52 -12.38 6.08
CA ILE A 324 -13.93 -12.31 4.76
C ILE A 324 -14.89 -11.58 3.82
N GLY A 325 -14.39 -10.49 3.23
CA GLY A 325 -15.22 -9.60 2.43
C GLY A 325 -16.21 -8.77 3.25
N GLY A 326 -16.07 -8.64 4.57
CA GLY A 326 -16.97 -7.86 5.42
C GLY A 326 -17.13 -6.39 5.01
N HIS A 327 -16.25 -5.85 4.16
CA HIS A 327 -16.41 -4.54 3.52
C HIS A 327 -17.63 -4.43 2.58
N ASN A 328 -18.23 -5.56 2.19
CA ASN A 328 -19.47 -5.61 1.43
C ASN A 328 -20.73 -5.45 2.30
N GLY A 329 -20.57 -5.25 3.61
CA GLY A 329 -21.68 -5.15 4.57
C GLY A 329 -22.36 -6.48 4.88
N PHE A 330 -23.41 -6.40 5.67
CA PHE A 330 -24.27 -7.51 6.11
C PHE A 330 -25.73 -7.17 5.77
N LYS A 331 -26.59 -8.17 5.58
CA LYS A 331 -28.00 -7.93 5.26
C LYS A 331 -28.89 -8.55 6.30
N ASP A 332 -29.82 -7.78 6.85
CA ASP A 332 -30.80 -8.32 7.80
C ASP A 332 -31.90 -9.14 7.12
N GLU A 333 -32.83 -9.65 7.93
CA GLU A 333 -33.97 -10.46 7.48
C GLU A 333 -34.92 -9.71 6.52
N ALA A 334 -34.95 -8.37 6.59
CA ALA A 334 -35.71 -7.53 5.69
C ALA A 334 -34.94 -7.18 4.39
N GLY A 335 -33.68 -7.61 4.29
CA GLY A 335 -32.80 -7.33 3.17
C GLY A 335 -32.12 -5.96 3.22
N GLN A 336 -32.27 -5.21 4.32
CA GLN A 336 -31.57 -3.94 4.52
C GLN A 336 -30.09 -4.22 4.75
N LYS A 337 -29.25 -3.45 4.04
CA LYS A 337 -27.80 -3.56 4.11
C LYS A 337 -27.26 -2.68 5.24
N HIS A 338 -26.46 -3.28 6.10
CA HIS A 338 -25.73 -2.62 7.18
C HIS A 338 -24.24 -2.59 6.83
N GLU A 339 -23.66 -1.38 6.74
CA GLU A 339 -22.24 -1.23 6.48
C GLU A 339 -21.43 -1.50 7.75
N ARG A 340 -20.22 -2.02 7.57
CA ARG A 340 -19.38 -2.43 8.70
C ARG A 340 -19.05 -1.28 9.66
N PHE A 341 -18.89 -0.05 9.16
CA PHE A 341 -18.59 1.09 10.03
C PHE A 341 -19.81 1.58 10.80
N ASP A 342 -21.02 1.48 10.23
CA ASP A 342 -22.26 1.84 10.93
C ASP A 342 -22.43 0.94 12.16
N LEU A 343 -22.26 -0.38 11.96
CA LEU A 343 -22.32 -1.37 13.04
C LEU A 343 -21.28 -1.11 14.15
N ILE A 344 -20.05 -0.76 13.77
CA ILE A 344 -19.01 -0.39 14.75
C ILE A 344 -19.43 0.83 15.56
N ASN A 345 -19.99 1.85 14.91
CA ASN A 345 -20.43 3.08 15.56
C ASN A 345 -21.68 2.88 16.43
N GLU A 346 -22.43 1.79 16.20
CA GLU A 346 -23.53 1.31 17.05
C GLU A 346 -23.05 0.45 18.23
N GLY A 347 -21.73 0.20 18.34
CA GLY A 347 -21.12 -0.59 19.41
C GLY A 347 -20.97 -2.09 19.10
N LEU A 348 -21.30 -2.53 17.88
CA LEU A 348 -21.14 -3.92 17.43
C LEU A 348 -19.72 -4.11 16.87
N VAL A 349 -18.81 -4.51 17.74
CA VAL A 349 -17.36 -4.56 17.45
C VAL A 349 -16.81 -5.98 17.36
N HIS A 350 -17.49 -6.97 17.93
CA HIS A 350 -17.15 -8.38 17.83
C HIS A 350 -17.80 -9.02 16.62
N ALA A 351 -17.17 -10.06 16.08
CA ALA A 351 -17.76 -10.88 15.02
C ALA A 351 -19.05 -11.59 15.48
N THR A 352 -19.13 -11.90 16.78
CA THR A 352 -20.28 -12.54 17.42
C THR A 352 -21.49 -11.64 17.56
N ASP A 353 -21.29 -10.31 17.51
CA ASP A 353 -22.36 -9.31 17.63
C ASP A 353 -23.29 -9.33 16.41
N ILE A 354 -22.79 -9.79 15.26
CA ILE A 354 -23.57 -9.88 14.03
C ILE A 354 -24.51 -11.08 14.10
N PRO A 355 -25.83 -10.93 13.91
CA PRO A 355 -26.74 -12.07 13.89
C PRO A 355 -26.37 -13.10 12.81
N VAL A 356 -26.48 -14.39 13.13
CA VAL A 356 -26.16 -15.47 12.18
C VAL A 356 -27.03 -15.40 10.92
N SER A 357 -28.30 -14.99 11.08
CA SER A 357 -29.24 -14.75 9.98
C SER A 357 -28.75 -13.71 8.97
N TRP A 358 -27.85 -12.81 9.37
CA TRP A 358 -27.32 -11.76 8.51
C TRP A 358 -26.12 -12.22 7.66
N LEU A 359 -25.58 -13.40 7.94
CA LEU A 359 -24.42 -13.98 7.27
C LEU A 359 -24.83 -14.72 6.00
N ASN A 360 -25.04 -13.96 4.92
CA ASN A 360 -25.45 -14.49 3.61
C ASN A 360 -24.32 -15.09 2.74
N ARG A 361 -23.13 -15.32 3.31
CA ARG A 361 -21.96 -15.84 2.60
C ARG A 361 -21.43 -17.06 3.34
N ASP A 362 -21.27 -18.17 2.64
CA ASP A 362 -20.85 -19.45 3.23
C ASP A 362 -19.55 -19.34 4.03
N ASN A 363 -18.56 -18.59 3.51
CA ASN A 363 -17.32 -18.35 4.24
C ASN A 363 -17.57 -17.65 5.57
N ASN A 364 -18.46 -16.65 5.64
CA ASN A 364 -18.77 -15.97 6.91
C ASN A 364 -19.50 -16.90 7.87
N ILE A 365 -20.37 -17.78 7.38
CA ILE A 365 -21.06 -18.79 8.19
C ILE A 365 -20.04 -19.74 8.82
N ILE A 366 -19.09 -20.26 8.02
CA ILE A 366 -18.00 -21.12 8.52
C ILE A 366 -17.17 -20.37 9.57
N GLN A 367 -16.78 -19.11 9.29
CA GLN A 367 -16.04 -18.31 10.25
C GLN A 367 -16.79 -18.19 11.57
N ARG A 368 -18.10 -17.90 11.51
CA ARG A 368 -18.94 -17.78 12.72
C ARG A 368 -19.04 -19.10 13.47
N GLN A 369 -19.24 -20.22 12.78
CA GLN A 369 -19.28 -21.55 13.41
C GLN A 369 -17.98 -21.88 14.15
N VAL A 370 -16.82 -21.58 13.55
CA VAL A 370 -15.51 -21.81 14.19
C VAL A 370 -15.32 -20.87 15.39
N ILE A 371 -15.77 -19.61 15.30
CA ILE A 371 -15.73 -18.67 16.43
C ILE A 371 -16.60 -19.15 17.58
N ASP A 372 -17.83 -19.59 17.31
CA ASP A 372 -18.78 -20.01 18.34
C ASP A 372 -18.41 -21.36 18.98
N SER A 373 -17.83 -22.29 18.21
CA SER A 373 -17.50 -23.64 18.69
C SER A 373 -16.07 -23.81 19.17
N ASP A 374 -15.16 -22.92 18.78
CA ASP A 374 -13.70 -23.08 18.90
C ASP A 374 -13.14 -24.37 18.27
N ILE A 375 -13.90 -24.99 17.35
CA ILE A 375 -13.50 -26.19 16.61
C ILE A 375 -13.07 -25.77 15.20
N PRO A 376 -11.83 -26.09 14.76
CA PRO A 376 -11.39 -25.77 13.42
C PRO A 376 -12.24 -26.47 12.35
N TYR A 377 -12.54 -25.74 11.28
CA TYR A 377 -13.24 -26.28 10.12
C TYR A 377 -12.26 -26.91 9.14
N TYR A 378 -12.62 -28.07 8.61
CA TYR A 378 -11.91 -28.76 7.54
C TYR A 378 -12.89 -29.23 6.46
N HIS A 379 -12.42 -29.26 5.22
CA HIS A 379 -13.12 -29.86 4.08
C HIS A 379 -12.29 -31.05 3.52
N PRO A 380 -12.23 -32.19 4.22
CA PRO A 380 -11.26 -33.25 3.93
C PRO A 380 -11.29 -33.80 2.48
N PRO A 381 -12.46 -34.02 1.84
CA PRO A 381 -12.49 -34.49 0.44
C PRO A 381 -11.77 -33.55 -0.54
N LYS A 382 -11.90 -32.24 -0.34
CA LYS A 382 -11.36 -31.21 -1.23
C LYS A 382 -9.87 -31.02 -0.98
N ILE A 383 -9.44 -31.03 0.29
CA ILE A 383 -8.01 -31.05 0.66
C ILE A 383 -7.31 -32.26 0.03
N ARG A 384 -7.84 -33.47 0.22
CA ARG A 384 -7.26 -34.71 -0.34
C ARG A 384 -7.21 -34.71 -1.86
N ALA A 385 -8.28 -34.25 -2.53
CA ALA A 385 -8.30 -34.14 -3.98
C ALA A 385 -7.22 -33.17 -4.50
N GLY A 386 -7.04 -32.02 -3.83
CA GLY A 386 -6.01 -31.05 -4.17
C GLY A 386 -4.58 -31.57 -3.94
N ILE A 387 -4.35 -32.38 -2.90
CA ILE A 387 -3.06 -33.03 -2.65
C ILE A 387 -2.77 -34.12 -3.71
N SER A 388 -3.80 -34.85 -4.16
CA SER A 388 -3.64 -35.98 -5.07
C SER A 388 -3.08 -35.63 -6.46
N ILE A 389 -3.15 -34.35 -6.85
CA ILE A 389 -2.63 -33.88 -8.13
C ILE A 389 -1.17 -33.40 -8.08
N LEU A 390 -0.57 -33.37 -6.88
CA LEU A 390 0.84 -32.99 -6.71
C LEU A 390 1.76 -34.07 -7.29
N LYS A 391 2.82 -33.64 -7.98
CA LYS A 391 3.82 -34.51 -8.60
C LYS A 391 5.15 -34.33 -7.87
N TYR A 392 5.83 -35.42 -7.56
CA TYR A 392 7.13 -35.39 -6.88
C TYR A 392 8.29 -35.45 -7.88
N PRO A 393 9.46 -34.84 -7.56
CA PRO A 393 9.71 -34.05 -6.36
C PRO A 393 8.91 -32.74 -6.34
N ILE A 394 8.59 -32.23 -5.15
CA ILE A 394 7.97 -30.92 -4.98
C ILE A 394 9.07 -29.90 -4.67
N TYR A 395 9.13 -28.83 -5.47
CA TYR A 395 10.04 -27.70 -5.26
C TYR A 395 9.28 -26.57 -4.56
N HIS A 396 9.48 -26.41 -3.26
CA HIS A 396 8.89 -25.33 -2.46
C HIS A 396 9.70 -24.05 -2.68
N LEU A 397 9.20 -23.13 -3.50
CA LEU A 397 9.91 -21.94 -4.01
C LEU A 397 9.36 -20.66 -3.39
N ASP A 398 10.26 -19.77 -2.99
CA ASP A 398 9.94 -18.41 -2.56
C ASP A 398 10.97 -17.41 -3.11
N PHE A 399 10.52 -16.19 -3.40
CA PHE A 399 11.34 -15.12 -3.98
C PHE A 399 11.29 -13.86 -3.14
N GLU A 400 12.45 -13.20 -3.04
CA GLU A 400 12.54 -11.84 -2.50
C GLU A 400 12.96 -10.84 -3.59
N THR A 401 12.30 -9.68 -3.55
CA THR A 401 12.44 -8.65 -4.58
C THR A 401 12.64 -7.27 -3.99
N PHE A 402 13.25 -6.40 -4.78
CA PHE A 402 13.40 -5.00 -4.46
C PHE A 402 12.62 -4.13 -5.48
N PRO A 403 11.41 -3.63 -5.12
CA PRO A 403 10.62 -2.67 -5.90
C PRO A 403 11.22 -1.26 -5.83
N CYS A 404 12.43 -1.09 -6.36
CA CYS A 404 13.12 0.20 -6.36
C CYS A 404 12.31 1.23 -7.18
N PRO A 405 12.02 2.44 -6.65
CA PRO A 405 11.25 3.45 -7.37
C PRO A 405 11.85 3.77 -8.74
N LEU A 406 13.17 3.93 -8.79
CA LEU A 406 13.93 4.16 -10.02
C LEU A 406 14.51 2.84 -10.54
N PRO A 407 14.45 2.58 -11.86
CA PRO A 407 15.10 1.41 -12.46
C PRO A 407 16.61 1.36 -12.15
N ARG A 408 17.14 0.18 -11.83
CA ARG A 408 18.57 0.01 -11.52
C ARG A 408 19.30 -0.73 -12.63
N PHE A 409 18.63 -1.68 -13.28
CA PHE A 409 19.24 -2.57 -14.26
C PHE A 409 18.54 -2.53 -15.61
N LYS A 410 19.24 -3.00 -16.65
CA LYS A 410 18.68 -3.07 -18.01
C LYS A 410 17.35 -3.81 -18.02
N GLY A 411 16.37 -3.26 -18.74
CA GLY A 411 15.03 -3.83 -18.87
C GLY A 411 14.08 -3.50 -17.71
N GLU A 412 14.55 -2.86 -16.64
CA GLU A 412 13.68 -2.45 -15.53
C GLU A 412 12.88 -1.19 -15.87
N LYS A 413 11.66 -1.16 -15.37
CA LYS A 413 10.75 0.00 -15.31
C LYS A 413 10.66 0.52 -13.87
N PRO A 414 10.17 1.75 -13.63
CA PRO A 414 9.92 2.23 -12.27
C PRO A 414 9.12 1.22 -11.42
N TYR A 415 9.58 0.98 -10.19
CA TYR A 415 9.01 -0.01 -9.26
C TYR A 415 9.01 -1.47 -9.76
N SER A 416 9.91 -1.82 -10.68
CA SER A 416 10.11 -3.23 -11.06
C SER A 416 10.51 -4.08 -9.85
N GLN A 417 9.91 -5.24 -9.72
CA GLN A 417 10.19 -6.20 -8.64
C GLN A 417 11.46 -7.00 -8.96
N SER A 418 12.61 -6.34 -8.82
CA SER A 418 13.92 -6.89 -9.14
C SER A 418 14.28 -8.02 -8.18
N LEU A 419 14.37 -9.26 -8.69
CA LEU A 419 14.75 -10.43 -7.88
C LEU A 419 16.16 -10.28 -7.35
N PHE A 420 16.32 -10.48 -6.05
CA PHE A 420 17.65 -10.53 -5.43
C PHE A 420 17.89 -11.82 -4.64
N GLN A 421 16.85 -12.57 -4.30
CA GLN A 421 16.99 -13.81 -3.54
C GLN A 421 15.92 -14.84 -3.91
N TYR A 422 16.28 -16.12 -3.81
CA TYR A 422 15.32 -17.23 -3.76
C TYR A 422 15.70 -18.20 -2.65
N SER A 423 14.71 -18.95 -2.18
CA SER A 423 14.89 -20.18 -1.40
C SER A 423 14.09 -21.31 -2.05
N ILE A 424 14.63 -22.53 -2.02
CA ILE A 424 13.98 -23.75 -2.52
C ILE A 424 14.20 -24.88 -1.52
N HIS A 425 13.12 -25.52 -1.06
CA HIS A 425 13.22 -26.86 -0.47
C HIS A 425 12.78 -27.91 -1.48
N ILE A 426 13.54 -29.01 -1.58
CA ILE A 426 13.16 -30.17 -2.41
C ILE A 426 12.56 -31.23 -1.51
N GLU A 427 11.29 -31.54 -1.75
CA GLU A 427 10.62 -32.66 -1.13
C GLU A 427 10.57 -33.84 -2.11
N HIS A 428 11.36 -34.89 -1.82
CA HIS A 428 11.61 -35.99 -2.75
C HIS A 428 10.43 -36.97 -2.88
N ALA A 429 9.68 -37.13 -1.79
CA ALA A 429 8.50 -37.98 -1.67
C ALA A 429 7.61 -37.41 -0.54
N PRO A 430 6.35 -37.85 -0.38
CA PRO A 430 5.49 -37.31 0.68
C PRO A 430 6.16 -37.35 2.07
N GLY A 431 6.43 -36.18 2.63
CA GLY A 431 7.04 -35.99 3.95
C GLY A 431 8.57 -36.19 3.98
N VAL A 432 9.21 -36.46 2.84
CA VAL A 432 10.65 -36.70 2.72
C VAL A 432 11.35 -35.43 2.28
N CYS A 433 11.67 -34.58 3.26
CA CYS A 433 12.41 -33.33 3.10
C CYS A 433 13.13 -32.98 4.43
N ASP A 434 14.45 -32.77 4.37
CA ASP A 434 15.27 -32.29 5.48
C ASP A 434 15.37 -30.76 5.43
N LYS A 435 15.17 -30.10 6.58
CA LYS A 435 15.15 -28.63 6.69
C LYS A 435 16.43 -27.97 6.19
N ASP A 436 17.58 -28.59 6.41
CA ASP A 436 18.87 -27.95 6.14
C ASP A 436 19.56 -28.58 4.92
N LYS A 437 19.43 -29.89 4.71
CA LYS A 437 20.11 -30.60 3.61
C LYS A 437 19.42 -30.47 2.26
N ASP A 438 18.10 -30.33 2.27
CA ASP A 438 17.30 -30.20 1.04
C ASP A 438 16.96 -28.73 0.71
N ASN A 439 17.54 -27.77 1.43
CA ASN A 439 17.40 -26.34 1.16
C ASN A 439 18.51 -25.82 0.24
N TYR A 440 18.11 -25.07 -0.78
CA TYR A 440 18.99 -24.39 -1.73
C TYR A 440 18.56 -22.93 -1.85
N SER A 441 19.50 -22.01 -1.68
CA SER A 441 19.21 -20.58 -1.67
C SER A 441 20.23 -19.80 -2.48
N TYR A 442 19.82 -18.63 -2.94
CA TYR A 442 20.67 -17.64 -3.57
C TYR A 442 20.34 -16.26 -3.01
N ILE A 443 21.36 -15.43 -2.77
CA ILE A 443 21.19 -14.01 -2.42
C ILE A 443 22.22 -13.20 -3.20
N ALA A 444 21.76 -12.18 -3.92
CA ALA A 444 22.61 -11.16 -4.50
C ALA A 444 23.31 -10.39 -3.36
N THR A 445 24.64 -10.46 -3.32
CA THR A 445 25.44 -9.79 -2.26
C THR A 445 25.88 -8.38 -2.64
N LYS A 446 25.63 -7.99 -3.89
CA LYS A 446 26.09 -6.72 -4.48
C LYS A 446 24.96 -6.06 -5.25
N HIS A 447 24.96 -4.74 -5.29
CA HIS A 447 24.01 -3.93 -6.07
C HIS A 447 24.46 -3.79 -7.53
N ILE A 448 24.75 -4.92 -8.17
CA ILE A 448 24.97 -5.06 -9.62
C ILE A 448 23.91 -6.04 -10.16
N ASP A 449 23.74 -6.10 -11.48
CA ASP A 449 22.72 -6.98 -12.06
C ASP A 449 23.13 -8.46 -11.96
N LEU A 450 22.62 -9.14 -10.92
CA LEU A 450 22.84 -10.56 -10.64
C LEU A 450 21.62 -11.42 -10.98
N ARG A 451 20.60 -10.87 -11.67
CA ARG A 451 19.37 -11.61 -11.97
C ARG A 451 19.62 -12.80 -12.89
N LYS A 452 20.57 -12.69 -13.82
CA LYS A 452 20.99 -13.81 -14.68
C LYS A 452 21.63 -14.95 -13.90
N ASP A 453 22.56 -14.62 -13.01
CA ASP A 453 23.25 -15.60 -12.14
C ASP A 453 22.25 -16.30 -11.21
N LEU A 454 21.31 -15.55 -10.64
CA LEU A 454 20.18 -16.08 -9.87
C LEU A 454 19.36 -17.10 -10.68
N ILE A 455 19.00 -16.78 -11.93
CA ILE A 455 18.24 -17.71 -12.80
C ILE A 455 19.04 -18.97 -13.09
N GLU A 456 20.32 -18.83 -13.46
CA GLU A 456 21.18 -19.97 -13.78
C GLU A 456 21.29 -20.93 -12.58
N LYS A 457 21.51 -20.38 -11.38
CA LYS A 457 21.55 -21.17 -10.14
C LYS A 457 20.20 -21.80 -9.78
N MET A 458 19.10 -21.10 -10.02
CA MET A 458 17.76 -21.65 -9.80
C MET A 458 17.48 -22.84 -10.73
N LEU A 459 17.85 -22.73 -12.01
CA LEU A 459 17.65 -23.78 -13.01
C LEU A 459 18.58 -24.99 -12.80
N GLU A 460 19.72 -24.80 -12.13
CA GLU A 460 20.55 -25.90 -11.63
C GLU A 460 19.82 -26.71 -10.55
N VAL A 461 18.92 -26.11 -9.75
CA VAL A 461 18.18 -26.78 -8.68
C VAL A 461 16.90 -27.43 -9.22
N ILE A 462 16.04 -26.66 -9.91
CA ILE A 462 14.74 -27.12 -10.39
C ILE A 462 14.89 -27.87 -11.72
N LYS A 463 14.68 -29.19 -11.70
CA LYS A 463 14.89 -30.07 -12.86
C LYS A 463 13.66 -30.15 -13.76
N GLU A 464 13.84 -30.54 -15.02
CA GLU A 464 12.76 -30.83 -16.00
C GLU A 464 12.19 -32.24 -15.80
N ASP A 465 11.81 -32.57 -14.57
CA ASP A 465 11.28 -33.88 -14.16
C ASP A 465 9.75 -33.91 -14.09
N GLY A 466 9.08 -32.77 -14.32
CA GLY A 466 7.62 -32.63 -14.21
C GLY A 466 7.09 -32.55 -12.78
N GLY A 467 7.96 -32.45 -11.77
CA GLY A 467 7.58 -32.27 -10.37
C GLY A 467 6.87 -30.93 -10.11
N SER A 468 6.00 -30.85 -9.11
CA SER A 468 5.26 -29.61 -8.82
C SER A 468 6.18 -28.54 -8.22
N ILE A 469 5.92 -27.26 -8.54
CA ILE A 469 6.60 -26.12 -7.90
C ILE A 469 5.61 -25.47 -6.96
N MET A 470 5.75 -25.75 -5.67
CA MET A 470 4.86 -25.22 -4.64
C MET A 470 5.29 -23.82 -4.24
N VAL A 471 4.34 -22.90 -4.24
CA VAL A 471 4.53 -21.49 -3.85
C VAL A 471 3.37 -21.09 -2.93
N TYR A 472 3.50 -19.95 -2.24
CA TYR A 472 2.42 -19.41 -1.42
C TYR A 472 2.01 -18.04 -1.98
N ASN A 473 0.77 -17.91 -2.47
CA ASN A 473 0.30 -16.74 -3.24
C ASN A 473 0.93 -16.64 -4.65
N GLN A 474 0.71 -17.69 -5.45
CA GLN A 474 1.30 -17.99 -6.76
C GLN A 474 1.37 -16.83 -7.75
N SER A 475 0.43 -15.88 -7.67
CA SER A 475 0.40 -14.74 -8.59
C SER A 475 1.72 -13.96 -8.61
N PHE A 476 2.43 -13.88 -7.48
CA PHE A 476 3.68 -13.14 -7.38
C PHE A 476 4.82 -13.87 -8.12
N GLU A 477 5.11 -15.12 -7.75
CA GLU A 477 6.19 -15.93 -8.34
C GLU A 477 5.94 -16.16 -9.82
N GLN A 478 4.68 -16.40 -10.21
CA GLN A 478 4.30 -16.53 -11.61
C GLN A 478 4.66 -15.29 -12.42
N THR A 479 4.37 -14.09 -11.89
CA THR A 479 4.72 -12.85 -12.59
C THR A 479 6.24 -12.67 -12.66
N ARG A 480 6.98 -12.98 -11.58
CA ARG A 480 8.45 -12.90 -11.58
C ARG A 480 9.08 -13.82 -12.63
N LEU A 481 8.63 -15.07 -12.72
CA LEU A 481 9.13 -16.01 -13.72
C LEU A 481 8.84 -15.56 -15.15
N LYS A 482 7.65 -15.01 -15.42
CA LYS A 482 7.30 -14.46 -16.73
C LYS A 482 8.14 -13.24 -17.10
N GLU A 483 8.34 -12.31 -16.17
CA GLU A 483 9.21 -11.14 -16.37
C GLU A 483 10.65 -11.57 -16.67
N MET A 484 11.18 -12.57 -15.96
CA MET A 484 12.51 -13.12 -16.24
C MET A 484 12.59 -13.83 -17.60
N ALA A 485 11.51 -14.50 -18.03
CA ALA A 485 11.42 -15.15 -19.34
C ALA A 485 11.34 -14.16 -20.52
N GLU A 486 10.92 -12.92 -20.25
CA GLU A 486 10.98 -11.81 -21.20
C GLU A 486 12.36 -11.16 -21.21
N LEU A 487 12.97 -10.98 -20.03
CA LEU A 487 14.27 -10.35 -19.87
C LEU A 487 15.44 -11.21 -20.39
N TYR A 488 15.36 -12.53 -20.22
CA TYR A 488 16.36 -13.50 -20.64
C TYR A 488 15.77 -14.56 -21.59
N PRO A 489 15.60 -14.23 -22.89
CA PRO A 489 14.98 -15.11 -23.86
C PRO A 489 15.64 -16.49 -23.98
N GLU A 490 16.93 -16.61 -23.68
CA GLU A 490 17.67 -17.88 -23.68
C GLU A 490 17.12 -18.90 -22.65
N TYR A 491 16.51 -18.43 -21.55
CA TYR A 491 15.92 -19.26 -20.50
C TYR A 491 14.39 -19.32 -20.60
N ARG A 492 13.77 -18.68 -21.59
CA ARG A 492 12.32 -18.51 -21.71
C ARG A 492 11.56 -19.83 -21.63
N SER A 493 11.98 -20.84 -22.39
CA SER A 493 11.31 -22.15 -22.39
C SER A 493 11.34 -22.81 -21.00
N ARG A 494 12.49 -22.76 -20.32
CA ARG A 494 12.68 -23.32 -18.98
C ARG A 494 11.83 -22.60 -17.93
N LEU A 495 11.79 -21.27 -17.98
CA LEU A 495 11.03 -20.47 -17.02
C LEU A 495 9.51 -20.60 -17.24
N LEU A 496 9.05 -20.76 -18.49
CA LEU A 496 7.63 -20.99 -18.77
C LEU A 496 7.18 -22.41 -18.39
N ASP A 497 8.04 -23.43 -18.52
CA ASP A 497 7.79 -24.77 -17.94
C ASP A 497 7.55 -24.68 -16.42
N MET A 498 8.39 -23.93 -15.72
CA MET A 498 8.21 -23.71 -14.28
C MET A 498 6.87 -23.06 -13.96
N VAL A 499 6.46 -22.05 -14.75
CA VAL A 499 5.16 -21.38 -14.61
C VAL A 499 4.00 -22.38 -14.72
N ASP A 500 4.07 -23.32 -15.64
CA ASP A 500 3.03 -24.33 -15.87
C ASP A 500 2.97 -25.39 -14.76
N ARG A 501 4.07 -25.55 -14.00
CA ARG A 501 4.19 -26.49 -12.88
C ARG A 501 3.85 -25.87 -11.52
N LEU A 502 3.57 -24.56 -11.47
CA LEU A 502 3.25 -23.86 -10.23
C LEU A 502 1.97 -24.40 -9.57
N PHE A 503 2.03 -24.57 -8.26
CA PHE A 503 0.92 -24.92 -7.40
C PHE A 503 0.88 -23.99 -6.17
N ASP A 504 -0.23 -23.29 -5.98
CA ASP A 504 -0.40 -22.44 -4.79
C ASP A 504 -0.90 -23.26 -3.59
N LEU A 505 -0.08 -23.38 -2.55
CA LEU A 505 -0.46 -24.05 -1.31
C LEU A 505 -1.69 -23.41 -0.67
N MET A 506 -1.88 -22.10 -0.82
CA MET A 506 -3.05 -21.38 -0.29
C MET A 506 -4.36 -21.90 -0.88
N TYR A 507 -4.37 -22.51 -2.08
CA TYR A 507 -5.59 -23.10 -2.64
C TYR A 507 -6.10 -24.28 -1.81
N LEU A 508 -5.20 -25.05 -1.17
CA LEU A 508 -5.60 -26.11 -0.23
C LEU A 508 -6.25 -25.58 1.05
N LEU A 509 -6.15 -24.28 1.34
CA LEU A 509 -6.73 -23.65 2.53
C LEU A 509 -7.97 -22.78 2.21
N ARG A 510 -7.92 -22.02 1.12
CA ARG A 510 -8.97 -21.04 0.77
C ARG A 510 -9.95 -21.47 -0.30
N GLY A 511 -9.67 -22.56 -1.02
CA GLY A 511 -10.40 -22.88 -2.23
C GLY A 511 -9.87 -22.12 -3.44
N ASN A 512 -10.08 -22.72 -4.62
CA ASN A 512 -9.76 -22.13 -5.91
C ASN A 512 -10.67 -22.77 -6.97
N GLN A 513 -11.50 -21.95 -7.62
CA GLN A 513 -12.45 -22.45 -8.60
C GLN A 513 -11.78 -23.19 -9.77
N LYS A 514 -10.69 -22.63 -10.32
CA LYS A 514 -10.00 -23.20 -11.48
C LYS A 514 -9.37 -24.55 -11.17
N MET A 515 -8.92 -24.76 -9.93
CA MET A 515 -8.28 -25.99 -9.50
C MET A 515 -9.30 -27.07 -9.13
N PHE A 516 -10.36 -26.72 -8.37
CA PHE A 516 -11.28 -27.73 -7.82
C PHE A 516 -12.44 -28.10 -8.75
N SER A 517 -12.90 -27.22 -9.65
CA SER A 517 -14.01 -27.59 -10.54
C SER A 517 -13.67 -28.77 -11.48
N PRO A 518 -12.46 -28.86 -12.06
CA PRO A 518 -12.04 -30.05 -12.81
C PRO A 518 -11.93 -31.33 -11.97
N LEU A 519 -11.82 -31.21 -10.64
CA LEU A 519 -11.76 -32.34 -9.70
C LEU A 519 -13.15 -32.84 -9.26
N GLY A 520 -14.22 -32.29 -9.84
CA GLY A 520 -15.60 -32.75 -9.61
C GLY A 520 -16.39 -31.97 -8.56
N PHE A 521 -15.83 -30.90 -8.00
CA PHE A 521 -16.52 -30.03 -7.04
C PHE A 521 -17.35 -28.97 -7.78
N ASP A 522 -18.53 -28.63 -7.25
CA ASP A 522 -19.36 -27.60 -7.86
C ASP A 522 -18.72 -26.20 -7.76
N LYS A 523 -19.29 -25.22 -8.47
CA LYS A 523 -18.69 -23.89 -8.61
C LYS A 523 -18.57 -23.13 -7.29
N GLU A 524 -19.55 -23.26 -6.40
CA GLU A 524 -19.56 -22.56 -5.11
C GLU A 524 -18.68 -23.30 -4.10
N GLU A 525 -18.79 -24.62 -4.04
CA GLU A 525 -17.90 -25.47 -3.24
C GLU A 525 -16.43 -25.26 -3.63
N SER A 526 -16.12 -25.17 -4.93
CA SER A 526 -14.75 -24.97 -5.42
C SER A 526 -14.10 -23.66 -4.94
N LYS A 527 -14.90 -22.61 -4.69
CA LYS A 527 -14.43 -21.31 -4.19
C LYS A 527 -14.40 -21.23 -2.67
N GLY A 528 -15.20 -22.04 -1.99
CA GLY A 528 -15.33 -22.03 -0.54
C GLY A 528 -14.03 -22.41 0.16
N ILE A 529 -13.83 -21.89 1.36
CA ILE A 529 -12.67 -22.22 2.19
C ILE A 529 -12.59 -23.74 2.46
N ASN A 530 -11.37 -24.26 2.49
CA ASN A 530 -11.04 -25.65 2.79
C ASN A 530 -10.75 -25.85 4.28
N PHE A 531 -10.21 -24.81 4.92
CA PHE A 531 -9.75 -24.84 6.29
C PHE A 531 -10.04 -23.49 6.95
N TYR A 532 -10.45 -23.50 8.22
CA TYR A 532 -10.51 -22.28 9.02
C TYR A 532 -10.29 -22.54 10.51
N HIS A 533 -9.60 -21.61 11.16
CA HIS A 533 -9.30 -21.62 12.59
C HIS A 533 -9.37 -20.18 13.12
N ASN A 534 -9.80 -19.99 14.38
CA ASN A 534 -9.95 -18.67 15.01
C ASN A 534 -8.72 -17.76 14.88
N LYS A 535 -7.52 -18.29 15.18
CA LYS A 535 -6.22 -17.62 14.98
C LYS A 535 -5.95 -17.05 13.57
N LEU A 536 -6.63 -17.51 12.51
CA LEU A 536 -6.52 -16.88 11.18
C LEU A 536 -7.06 -15.44 11.19
N ASN A 537 -8.11 -15.17 11.98
CA ASN A 537 -8.75 -13.87 12.11
C ASN A 537 -8.95 -13.20 10.73
N GLY A 538 -9.54 -13.97 9.80
CA GLY A 538 -9.89 -13.56 8.44
C GLY A 538 -8.74 -13.55 7.41
N SER A 539 -7.52 -13.92 7.81
CA SER A 539 -6.33 -13.86 6.95
C SER A 539 -5.64 -15.21 6.83
N PHE A 540 -5.37 -15.60 5.59
CA PHE A 540 -4.61 -16.79 5.22
C PHE A 540 -3.21 -16.36 4.74
N SER A 541 -2.51 -15.56 5.53
CA SER A 541 -1.08 -15.35 5.29
C SER A 541 -0.31 -16.52 5.90
N ILE A 542 0.81 -16.90 5.29
CA ILE A 542 1.61 -18.04 5.78
C ILE A 542 2.00 -17.87 7.26
N LYS A 543 2.27 -16.64 7.69
CA LYS A 543 2.60 -16.28 9.08
C LYS A 543 1.48 -16.54 10.09
N LYS A 544 0.22 -16.52 9.65
CA LYS A 544 -0.93 -16.87 10.50
C LYS A 544 -1.27 -18.35 10.43
N VAL A 545 -1.04 -18.98 9.28
CA VAL A 545 -1.33 -20.40 9.05
C VAL A 545 -0.29 -21.28 9.73
N LEU A 546 1.00 -20.95 9.61
CA LEU A 546 2.11 -21.77 10.08
C LEU A 546 2.03 -22.10 11.59
N PRO A 547 1.74 -21.15 12.50
CA PRO A 547 1.65 -21.45 13.93
C PRO A 547 0.43 -22.27 14.33
N ILE A 548 -0.52 -22.48 13.40
CA ILE A 548 -1.68 -23.36 13.63
C ILE A 548 -1.30 -24.82 13.36
N PHE A 549 -0.45 -25.04 12.35
CA PHE A 549 0.00 -26.36 11.91
C PHE A 549 1.36 -26.75 12.51
N SER A 550 2.05 -25.86 13.23
CA SER A 550 3.37 -26.17 13.77
C SER A 550 3.73 -25.28 14.96
N ASN A 551 4.80 -25.64 15.65
CA ASN A 551 5.43 -24.80 16.67
C ASN A 551 6.37 -23.73 16.08
N LEU A 552 6.41 -23.59 14.75
CA LEU A 552 7.27 -22.62 14.09
C LEU A 552 6.65 -21.22 14.12
N THR A 553 7.49 -20.21 14.31
CA THR A 553 7.10 -18.81 14.33
C THR A 553 8.20 -17.94 13.73
N TYR A 554 7.79 -16.81 13.17
CA TYR A 554 8.70 -15.76 12.72
C TYR A 554 9.07 -14.79 13.86
N LYS A 555 8.37 -14.88 15.00
CA LYS A 555 8.60 -14.02 16.16
C LYS A 555 9.99 -14.32 16.75
N GLY A 556 10.80 -13.28 16.92
CA GLY A 556 12.15 -13.37 17.49
C GLY A 556 13.26 -13.67 16.47
N MET A 557 12.94 -13.79 15.18
CA MET A 557 13.95 -13.83 14.11
C MET A 557 14.54 -12.43 13.90
N GLY A 558 15.83 -12.35 13.54
CA GLY A 558 16.49 -11.06 13.24
C GLY A 558 15.92 -10.35 12.02
N ILE A 559 15.34 -11.12 11.09
CA ILE A 559 14.48 -10.65 10.00
C ILE A 559 13.21 -11.51 10.03
N SER A 560 12.07 -10.85 10.11
CA SER A 560 10.78 -11.49 10.38
C SER A 560 9.75 -11.28 9.26
N ASN A 561 10.04 -10.39 8.30
CA ASN A 561 9.13 -10.06 7.20
C ASN A 561 9.84 -9.51 5.94
N GLY A 562 9.14 -9.59 4.80
CA GLY A 562 9.65 -9.12 3.52
C GLY A 562 10.02 -7.64 3.48
N THR A 563 9.37 -6.77 4.27
CA THR A 563 9.77 -5.36 4.37
C THR A 563 11.15 -5.22 5.03
N GLU A 564 11.40 -5.93 6.13
CA GLU A 564 12.71 -6.00 6.77
C GLU A 564 13.76 -6.64 5.86
N ALA A 565 13.38 -7.67 5.09
CA ALA A 565 14.28 -8.34 4.14
C ALA A 565 14.73 -7.36 3.04
N LEU A 566 13.78 -6.64 2.45
CA LEU A 566 14.02 -5.57 1.48
C LEU A 566 14.92 -4.47 2.06
N VAL A 567 14.61 -3.96 3.26
CA VAL A 567 15.38 -2.91 3.91
C VAL A 567 16.81 -3.37 4.16
N THR A 568 16.97 -4.61 4.61
CA THR A 568 18.28 -5.22 4.86
C THR A 568 19.09 -5.29 3.57
N TYR A 569 18.52 -5.84 2.49
CA TYR A 569 19.20 -5.92 1.20
C TYR A 569 19.57 -4.55 0.63
N ALA A 570 18.66 -3.57 0.73
CA ALA A 570 18.92 -2.21 0.26
C ALA A 570 20.06 -1.52 1.02
N ARG A 571 20.29 -1.88 2.28
CA ARG A 571 21.37 -1.34 3.12
C ARG A 571 22.70 -2.09 3.01
N PHE A 572 22.76 -3.24 2.33
CA PHE A 572 24.00 -4.03 2.17
C PHE A 572 25.26 -3.22 1.81
N PRO A 573 25.24 -2.28 0.85
CA PRO A 573 26.43 -1.51 0.49
C PRO A 573 26.94 -0.57 1.59
N MET A 574 26.10 -0.27 2.59
CA MET A 574 26.39 0.66 3.69
C MET A 574 26.88 -0.06 4.95
N MET A 575 26.83 -1.39 4.98
CA MET A 575 27.19 -2.19 6.15
C MET A 575 28.69 -2.45 6.22
N ASP A 576 29.24 -2.45 7.44
CA ASP A 576 30.55 -3.06 7.68
C ASP A 576 30.50 -4.58 7.52
N GLN A 577 31.66 -5.23 7.40
CA GLN A 577 31.75 -6.69 7.14
C GLN A 577 31.01 -7.54 8.18
N LYS A 578 31.12 -7.20 9.47
CA LYS A 578 30.51 -8.00 10.55
C LYS A 578 28.99 -7.86 10.52
N THR A 579 28.50 -6.64 10.32
CA THR A 579 27.06 -6.35 10.19
C THR A 579 26.49 -7.03 8.94
N PHE A 580 27.21 -6.97 7.82
CA PHE A 580 26.83 -7.65 6.59
C PHE A 580 26.71 -9.17 6.78
N GLU A 581 27.71 -9.82 7.36
CA GLU A 581 27.70 -11.27 7.60
C GLU A 581 26.54 -11.70 8.51
N LEU A 582 26.28 -10.94 9.58
CA LEU A 582 25.14 -11.19 10.46
C LEU A 582 23.81 -11.10 9.68
N LYS A 583 23.60 -9.97 8.99
CA LYS A 583 22.35 -9.70 8.27
C LYS A 583 22.13 -10.63 7.07
N TYR A 584 23.20 -11.05 6.41
CA TYR A 584 23.17 -12.06 5.36
C TYR A 584 22.68 -13.40 5.89
N ASN A 585 23.20 -13.86 7.04
CA ASN A 585 22.74 -15.11 7.65
C ASN A 585 21.29 -15.01 8.15
N GLU A 586 20.87 -13.86 8.68
CA GLU A 586 19.47 -13.62 9.07
C GLU A 586 18.51 -13.68 7.87
N LEU A 587 18.92 -13.13 6.70
CA LEU A 587 18.14 -13.24 5.45
C LEU A 587 18.05 -14.69 4.95
N LEU A 588 19.14 -15.45 5.05
CA LEU A 588 19.14 -16.87 4.69
C LEU A 588 18.17 -17.67 5.56
N GLU A 589 18.23 -17.49 6.88
CA GLU A 589 17.33 -18.19 7.81
C GLU A 589 15.87 -17.80 7.61
N TYR A 590 15.58 -16.52 7.32
CA TYR A 590 14.24 -16.03 7.02
C TYR A 590 13.64 -16.70 5.78
N CYS A 591 14.32 -16.67 4.63
CA CYS A 591 13.78 -17.29 3.41
C CYS A 591 13.76 -18.82 3.47
N LYS A 592 14.72 -19.44 4.18
CA LYS A 592 14.66 -20.86 4.50
C LYS A 592 13.38 -21.19 5.29
N GLN A 593 13.05 -20.37 6.29
CA GLN A 593 11.83 -20.52 7.08
C GLN A 593 10.56 -20.39 6.23
N ASP A 594 10.50 -19.49 5.23
CA ASP A 594 9.34 -19.33 4.34
C ASP A 594 9.05 -20.57 3.50
N THR A 595 10.09 -21.17 2.91
CA THR A 595 9.94 -22.41 2.15
C THR A 595 9.71 -23.64 3.04
N TRP A 596 10.34 -23.71 4.21
CA TRP A 596 10.10 -24.76 5.19
C TRP A 596 8.67 -24.72 5.76
N ALA A 597 8.10 -23.52 5.89
CA ALA A 597 6.73 -23.34 6.31
C ALA A 597 5.75 -24.02 5.34
N MET A 598 6.00 -23.96 4.03
CA MET A 598 5.18 -24.65 3.04
C MET A 598 5.27 -26.17 3.18
N VAL A 599 6.47 -26.71 3.38
CA VAL A 599 6.69 -28.15 3.65
C VAL A 599 5.85 -28.59 4.86
N LYS A 600 5.93 -27.85 5.97
CA LYS A 600 5.21 -28.20 7.20
C LYS A 600 3.71 -28.09 7.10
N ILE A 601 3.20 -27.03 6.47
CA ILE A 601 1.77 -26.88 6.26
C ILE A 601 1.25 -28.03 5.38
N LEU A 602 1.96 -28.38 4.30
CA LEU A 602 1.57 -29.49 3.44
C LEU A 602 1.58 -30.84 4.17
N ASP A 603 2.59 -31.08 5.00
CA ASP A 603 2.73 -32.30 5.80
C ASP A 603 1.53 -32.49 6.74
N GLU A 604 1.14 -31.44 7.46
CA GLU A 604 -0.05 -31.47 8.31
C GLU A 604 -1.34 -31.65 7.49
N LEU A 605 -1.46 -31.00 6.33
CA LEU A 605 -2.64 -31.14 5.49
C LEU A 605 -2.83 -32.57 4.95
N ARG A 606 -1.76 -33.37 4.84
CA ARG A 606 -1.85 -34.79 4.45
C ARG A 606 -2.46 -35.67 5.54
N SER A 607 -2.43 -35.23 6.79
CA SER A 607 -3.01 -35.98 7.92
C SER A 607 -4.53 -35.88 8.02
N ILE A 608 -5.15 -34.99 7.22
CA ILE A 608 -6.59 -34.66 7.22
C ILE A 608 -7.39 -35.54 6.26
#